data_AF-A0A356I044-F1
#
_entry.id   AF-A0A356I044-F1
#
_cell.length_a   1.000
_cell.length_b   1.000
_cell.length_c   1.000
_cell.angle_alpha   90.00
_cell.angle_beta   90.00
_cell.angle_gamma   90.00
#
_symmetry.space_group_name_H-M   'P 1'
#
loop_
_entity.id
_entity.type
_entity.pdbx_description
1 polymer ?
#
loop_
_entity_poly.entity_id
_entity_poly.type
_entity_poly.pdbx_seq_one_letter_code
_entity_poly.pdbx_strand_id
1 'polypeptide(L)'
;MIHDKTTYGQGLANEFKKALHSETEVVYYGVIIQGDKDFRAVLTSIKGTMPELIYFGGIYPEAGLLVKQAKELGIKVPFMSGDGTIDKEFIKIAGKENAEGTYLTFSPDPSNIPSAKTLLDKYHARYGEHGPYSIYAYDAANILLTGIKDAGVLDGKKISEAIRNIRYEGALGTIQFDKKGDVLKAPYIVWTIKDGEFKEHWAPEK
;
A
#
# COMPACT_ATOMS: atom_id res chain seq x y z
N MET A 1 -1.33 -17.62 0.40
CA MET A 1 -1.47 -16.38 -0.39
C MET A 1 -2.86 -16.33 -1.00
N ILE A 2 -3.51 -15.18 -0.96
CA ILE A 2 -4.84 -14.95 -1.55
C ILE A 2 -4.89 -13.58 -2.24
N HIS A 3 -5.77 -13.41 -3.22
CA HIS A 3 -6.01 -12.12 -3.87
C HIS A 3 -7.48 -11.89 -4.24
N ASP A 4 -7.87 -10.64 -4.47
CA ASP A 4 -9.25 -10.24 -4.79
C ASP A 4 -9.66 -10.33 -6.28
N LYS A 5 -8.75 -10.86 -7.12
CA LYS A 5 -8.93 -11.05 -8.59
C LYS A 5 -8.88 -9.76 -9.39
N THR A 6 -8.80 -8.61 -8.74
CA THR A 6 -8.55 -7.35 -9.45
C THR A 6 -7.15 -7.36 -10.04
N THR A 7 -6.91 -6.54 -11.07
CA THR A 7 -5.57 -6.38 -11.66
C THR A 7 -4.54 -5.98 -10.61
N TYR A 8 -4.93 -5.08 -9.69
CA TYR A 8 -4.08 -4.64 -8.59
C TYR A 8 -3.78 -5.80 -7.63
N GLY A 9 -4.80 -6.43 -7.06
CA GLY A 9 -4.61 -7.47 -6.03
C GLY A 9 -3.90 -8.71 -6.57
N GLN A 10 -4.29 -9.19 -7.75
CA GLN A 10 -3.64 -10.34 -8.39
C GLN A 10 -2.21 -10.01 -8.83
N GLY A 11 -1.99 -8.82 -9.41
CA GLY A 11 -0.66 -8.37 -9.82
C GLY A 11 0.30 -8.31 -8.63
N LEU A 12 -0.14 -7.70 -7.53
CA LEU A 12 0.63 -7.60 -6.31
C LEU A 12 0.97 -8.97 -5.70
N ALA A 13 -0.02 -9.87 -5.59
CA ALA A 13 0.22 -11.24 -5.11
C ALA A 13 1.21 -12.00 -5.99
N ASN A 14 1.15 -11.81 -7.31
CA ASN A 14 2.09 -12.43 -8.24
C ASN A 14 3.52 -11.91 -8.10
N GLU A 15 3.71 -10.60 -7.96
CA GLU A 15 5.04 -10.02 -7.74
C GLU A 15 5.60 -10.43 -6.37
N PHE A 16 4.77 -10.45 -5.32
CA PHE A 16 5.19 -10.98 -4.02
C PHE A 16 5.64 -12.44 -4.13
N LYS A 17 4.86 -13.29 -4.84
CA LYS A 17 5.23 -14.69 -5.10
C LYS A 17 6.56 -14.83 -5.85
N LYS A 18 6.82 -13.98 -6.85
CA LYS A 18 8.10 -13.99 -7.61
C LYS A 18 9.29 -13.57 -6.76
N ALA A 19 9.07 -12.68 -5.79
CA ALA A 19 10.11 -12.17 -4.89
C ALA A 19 10.46 -13.15 -3.75
N LEU A 20 9.68 -14.20 -3.54
CA LEU A 20 9.97 -15.21 -2.51
C LEU A 20 11.29 -15.93 -2.82
N HIS A 21 12.12 -16.11 -1.79
CA HIS A 21 13.36 -16.87 -1.88
C HIS A 21 13.07 -18.38 -2.03
N SER A 22 14.06 -19.14 -2.51
CA SER A 22 13.94 -20.58 -2.74
C SER A 22 13.58 -21.41 -1.51
N GLU A 23 13.78 -20.87 -0.31
CA GLU A 23 13.46 -21.51 0.96
C GLU A 23 12.00 -21.27 1.41
N THR A 24 11.24 -20.41 0.70
CA THR A 24 9.84 -20.13 1.02
C THR A 24 8.90 -20.86 0.06
N GLU A 25 7.97 -21.63 0.62
CA GLU A 25 6.96 -22.36 -0.17
C GLU A 25 5.59 -21.66 -0.16
N VAL A 26 4.93 -21.61 -1.31
CA VAL A 26 3.52 -21.20 -1.41
C VAL A 26 2.62 -22.41 -1.23
N VAL A 27 2.26 -22.72 0.01
CA VAL A 27 1.41 -23.88 0.37
C VAL A 27 -0.08 -23.70 0.02
N TYR A 28 -0.50 -22.47 -0.25
CA TYR A 28 -1.86 -22.15 -0.72
C TYR A 28 -1.82 -20.90 -1.61
N TYR A 29 -2.51 -20.96 -2.75
CA TYR A 29 -2.76 -19.82 -3.61
C TYR A 29 -4.23 -19.82 -4.03
N GLY A 30 -4.99 -18.82 -3.62
CA GLY A 30 -6.42 -18.77 -3.86
C GLY A 30 -6.96 -17.37 -4.16
N VAL A 31 -8.25 -17.31 -4.41
CA VAL A 31 -8.96 -16.10 -4.84
C VAL A 31 -10.13 -15.85 -3.89
N ILE A 32 -10.35 -14.60 -3.55
CA ILE A 32 -11.61 -14.11 -2.98
C ILE A 32 -12.28 -13.15 -3.96
N ILE A 33 -13.58 -12.92 -3.80
CA ILE A 33 -14.32 -11.96 -4.62
C ILE A 33 -14.53 -10.68 -3.81
N GLN A 34 -14.18 -9.54 -4.40
CA GLN A 34 -14.42 -8.25 -3.78
C GLN A 34 -15.92 -8.05 -3.51
N GLY A 35 -16.26 -7.50 -2.33
CA GLY A 35 -17.63 -7.30 -1.90
C GLY A 35 -18.22 -8.46 -1.08
N ASP A 36 -17.65 -9.68 -1.18
CA ASP A 36 -18.04 -10.79 -0.33
C ASP A 36 -17.81 -10.46 1.16
N LYS A 37 -18.62 -11.06 2.02
CA LYS A 37 -18.58 -10.81 3.47
C LYS A 37 -18.15 -12.02 4.29
N ASP A 38 -18.05 -13.18 3.67
CA ASP A 38 -17.71 -14.44 4.34
C ASP A 38 -16.57 -15.15 3.59
N PHE A 39 -15.40 -15.15 4.22
CA PHE A 39 -14.17 -15.76 3.74
C PHE A 39 -13.80 -17.02 4.54
N ARG A 40 -14.71 -17.54 5.39
CA ARG A 40 -14.38 -18.67 6.26
C ARG A 40 -13.99 -19.92 5.47
N ALA A 41 -14.62 -20.19 4.32
CA ALA A 41 -14.29 -21.35 3.50
C ALA A 41 -12.84 -21.35 2.98
N VAL A 42 -12.38 -20.20 2.45
CA VAL A 42 -10.99 -20.05 2.01
C VAL A 42 -10.03 -20.09 3.20
N LEU A 43 -10.39 -19.46 4.33
CA LEU A 43 -9.57 -19.46 5.54
C LEU A 43 -9.46 -20.85 6.18
N THR A 44 -10.52 -21.66 6.16
CA THR A 44 -10.47 -23.06 6.62
C THR A 44 -9.53 -23.89 5.74
N SER A 45 -9.56 -23.67 4.42
CA SER A 45 -8.63 -24.33 3.49
C SER A 45 -7.18 -23.93 3.80
N ILE A 46 -6.93 -22.63 3.98
CA ILE A 46 -5.63 -22.09 4.39
C ILE A 46 -5.18 -22.68 5.72
N LYS A 47 -6.05 -22.78 6.72
CA LYS A 47 -5.72 -23.37 8.02
C LYS A 47 -5.23 -24.81 7.89
N GLY A 48 -5.84 -25.59 6.97
CA GLY A 48 -5.45 -26.96 6.69
C GLY A 48 -4.05 -27.12 6.08
N THR A 49 -3.48 -26.06 5.48
CA THR A 49 -2.12 -26.08 4.93
C THR A 49 -1.05 -25.64 5.93
N MET A 50 -1.43 -25.34 7.18
CA MET A 50 -0.52 -24.92 8.26
C MET A 50 0.49 -23.83 7.84
N PRO A 51 0.05 -22.69 7.27
CA PRO A 51 0.96 -21.65 6.80
C PRO A 51 1.63 -20.93 7.96
N GLU A 52 2.79 -20.32 7.70
CA GLU A 52 3.48 -19.45 8.65
C GLU A 52 3.17 -17.96 8.43
N LEU A 53 2.58 -17.60 7.29
CA LEU A 53 2.19 -16.25 6.92
C LEU A 53 0.99 -16.31 5.97
N ILE A 54 0.03 -15.38 6.14
CA ILE A 54 -1.00 -15.11 5.14
C ILE A 54 -0.69 -13.80 4.43
N TYR A 55 -0.37 -13.87 3.15
CA TYR A 55 -0.30 -12.70 2.27
C TYR A 55 -1.62 -12.51 1.51
N PHE A 56 -2.15 -11.28 1.51
CA PHE A 56 -3.31 -10.88 0.73
C PHE A 56 -2.99 -9.76 -0.25
N GLY A 57 -3.28 -9.98 -1.53
CA GLY A 57 -3.27 -8.94 -2.56
C GLY A 57 -4.67 -8.35 -2.75
N GLY A 58 -4.90 -7.17 -2.21
CA GLY A 58 -6.18 -6.46 -2.32
C GLY A 58 -6.23 -5.24 -1.41
N ILE A 59 -7.44 -4.78 -1.09
CA ILE A 59 -7.68 -3.54 -0.36
C ILE A 59 -8.32 -3.75 1.02
N TYR A 60 -8.34 -2.68 1.83
CA TYR A 60 -8.72 -2.70 3.23
C TYR A 60 -10.08 -3.35 3.60
N PRO A 61 -11.18 -3.23 2.82
CA PRO A 61 -12.47 -3.80 3.23
C PRO A 61 -12.43 -5.32 3.37
N GLU A 62 -11.90 -5.99 2.34
CA GLU A 62 -11.72 -7.45 2.33
C GLU A 62 -10.61 -7.88 3.29
N ALA A 63 -9.49 -7.15 3.34
CA ALA A 63 -8.39 -7.44 4.25
C ALA A 63 -8.85 -7.43 5.72
N GLY A 64 -9.66 -6.44 6.11
CA GLY A 64 -10.17 -6.34 7.48
C GLY A 64 -11.06 -7.52 7.86
N LEU A 65 -11.95 -7.94 6.95
CA LEU A 65 -12.81 -9.11 7.16
C LEU A 65 -12.01 -10.42 7.20
N LEU A 66 -11.01 -10.56 6.33
CA LEU A 66 -10.09 -11.70 6.32
C LEU A 66 -9.37 -11.83 7.66
N VAL A 67 -8.80 -10.74 8.17
CA VAL A 67 -8.10 -10.74 9.46
C VAL A 67 -9.05 -11.08 10.61
N LYS A 68 -10.23 -10.44 10.67
CA LYS A 68 -11.24 -10.76 11.69
C LYS A 68 -11.61 -12.24 11.70
N GLN A 69 -12.00 -12.77 10.53
CA GLN A 69 -12.47 -14.16 10.42
C GLN A 69 -11.34 -15.17 10.60
N ALA A 70 -10.10 -14.83 10.23
CA ALA A 70 -8.94 -15.66 10.49
C ALA A 70 -8.74 -15.85 12.01
N LYS A 71 -8.82 -14.77 12.78
CA LYS A 71 -8.72 -14.83 14.26
C LYS A 71 -9.89 -15.61 14.88
N GLU A 72 -11.12 -15.41 14.40
CA GLU A 72 -12.31 -16.19 14.82
C GLU A 72 -12.14 -17.70 14.56
N LEU A 73 -11.46 -18.08 13.47
CA LEU A 73 -11.12 -19.47 13.15
C LEU A 73 -9.88 -20.00 13.90
N GLY A 74 -9.27 -19.19 14.77
CA GLY A 74 -8.07 -19.54 15.53
C GLY A 74 -6.78 -19.58 14.71
N ILE A 75 -6.76 -18.93 13.54
CA ILE A 75 -5.55 -18.75 12.73
C ILE A 75 -4.77 -17.58 13.33
N LYS A 76 -3.60 -17.87 13.91
CA LYS A 76 -2.80 -16.89 14.66
C LYS A 76 -1.54 -16.41 13.95
N VAL A 77 -1.26 -16.95 12.77
CA VAL A 77 -0.08 -16.57 11.99
C VAL A 77 -0.15 -15.11 11.56
N PRO A 78 0.98 -14.43 11.33
CA PRO A 78 0.99 -13.07 10.81
C PRO A 78 0.19 -12.93 9.50
N PHE A 79 -0.41 -11.76 9.33
CA PHE A 79 -1.08 -11.35 8.10
C PHE A 79 -0.30 -10.21 7.48
N MET A 80 -0.11 -10.23 6.16
CA MET A 80 0.57 -9.18 5.41
C MET A 80 -0.20 -8.80 4.15
N SER A 81 -0.17 -7.52 3.78
CA SER A 81 -0.84 -6.98 2.59
C SER A 81 -0.02 -5.85 1.94
N GLY A 82 -0.57 -5.28 0.87
CA GLY A 82 -0.05 -4.09 0.20
C GLY A 82 -0.57 -2.77 0.75
N ASP A 83 -0.20 -1.70 0.05
CA ASP A 83 -0.55 -0.31 0.32
C ASP A 83 -2.06 -0.06 0.35
N GLY A 84 -2.83 -0.79 -0.45
CA GLY A 84 -4.30 -0.73 -0.44
C GLY A 84 -4.97 -1.02 0.92
N THR A 85 -4.21 -1.46 1.93
CA THR A 85 -4.71 -1.77 3.28
C THR A 85 -4.49 -0.65 4.31
N ILE A 86 -3.71 0.40 3.99
CA ILE A 86 -3.38 1.47 4.94
C ILE A 86 -4.52 2.50 5.11
N ASP A 87 -5.61 2.07 5.73
CA ASP A 87 -6.78 2.91 6.01
C ASP A 87 -7.30 2.64 7.43
N LYS A 88 -7.76 3.67 8.16
CA LYS A 88 -8.31 3.51 9.52
C LYS A 88 -9.55 2.59 9.53
N GLU A 89 -10.29 2.52 8.42
CA GLU A 89 -11.42 1.59 8.28
C GLU A 89 -10.97 0.12 8.27
N PHE A 90 -9.73 -0.21 7.88
CA PHE A 90 -9.18 -1.57 8.04
C PHE A 90 -9.27 -2.02 9.50
N ILE A 91 -8.74 -1.21 10.42
CA ILE A 91 -8.65 -1.51 11.86
C ILE A 91 -10.06 -1.65 12.45
N LYS A 92 -10.98 -0.78 12.02
CA LYS A 92 -12.38 -0.80 12.45
C LYS A 92 -13.11 -2.05 11.98
N ILE A 93 -12.91 -2.48 10.73
CA ILE A 93 -13.53 -3.68 10.16
C ILE A 93 -12.97 -4.94 10.83
N ALA A 94 -11.65 -5.02 10.97
CA ALA A 94 -10.98 -6.14 11.62
C ALA A 94 -11.35 -6.24 13.12
N GLY A 95 -11.54 -5.09 13.77
CA GLY A 95 -11.54 -4.94 15.22
C GLY A 95 -10.12 -4.75 15.74
N LYS A 96 -9.95 -3.81 16.68
CA LYS A 96 -8.64 -3.36 17.18
C LYS A 96 -7.71 -4.51 17.57
N GLU A 97 -8.23 -5.47 18.33
CA GLU A 97 -7.46 -6.63 18.82
C GLU A 97 -7.06 -7.60 17.69
N ASN A 98 -7.93 -7.80 16.70
CA ASN A 98 -7.66 -8.71 15.59
C ASN A 98 -6.65 -8.12 14.60
N ALA A 99 -6.69 -6.80 14.41
CA ALA A 99 -5.80 -6.05 13.51
C ALA A 99 -4.34 -6.05 13.98
N GLU A 100 -4.12 -6.16 15.30
CA GLU A 100 -2.80 -6.10 15.92
C GLU A 100 -1.80 -7.09 15.28
N GLY A 101 -0.61 -6.60 14.96
CA GLY A 101 0.45 -7.38 14.31
C GLY A 101 0.22 -7.68 12.83
N THR A 102 -0.78 -7.06 12.18
CA THR A 102 -0.90 -7.07 10.72
C THR A 102 0.20 -6.20 10.11
N TYR A 103 0.84 -6.70 9.06
CA TYR A 103 1.87 -6.00 8.31
C TYR A 103 1.35 -5.48 6.97
N LEU A 104 1.90 -4.37 6.50
CA LEU A 104 1.70 -3.90 5.13
C LEU A 104 2.89 -3.13 4.61
N THR A 105 2.98 -2.94 3.30
CA THR A 105 3.99 -2.06 2.68
C THR A 105 3.39 -0.74 2.27
N PHE A 106 3.99 0.38 2.66
CA PHE A 106 3.62 1.72 2.20
C PHE A 106 4.83 2.66 2.24
N SER A 107 4.71 3.89 1.73
CA SER A 107 5.74 4.90 1.98
C SER A 107 5.89 5.23 3.46
N PRO A 108 7.02 5.83 3.87
CA PRO A 108 7.15 6.50 5.15
C PRO A 108 6.00 7.46 5.45
N ASP A 109 5.77 7.67 6.74
CA ASP A 109 4.86 8.66 7.24
C ASP A 109 5.29 10.03 6.71
N PRO A 110 4.41 10.75 6.00
CA PRO A 110 4.77 12.06 5.49
C PRO A 110 5.14 13.05 6.58
N SER A 111 4.67 12.89 7.82
CA SER A 111 5.07 13.75 8.94
C SER A 111 6.56 13.64 9.29
N ASN A 112 7.20 12.52 8.92
CA ASN A 112 8.65 12.32 9.05
C ASN A 112 9.45 12.95 7.90
N ILE A 113 8.79 13.50 6.88
CA ILE A 113 9.43 14.12 5.71
C ILE A 113 9.43 15.65 5.89
N PRO A 114 10.60 16.30 6.08
CA PRO A 114 10.65 17.73 6.34
C PRO A 114 9.97 18.60 5.28
N SER A 115 10.03 18.21 3.99
CA SER A 115 9.39 18.93 2.90
C SER A 115 7.86 18.83 2.90
N ALA A 116 7.28 17.80 3.54
CA ALA A 116 5.84 17.64 3.65
C ALA A 116 5.19 18.59 4.66
N LYS A 117 5.95 19.06 5.67
CA LYS A 117 5.38 19.78 6.83
C LYS A 117 4.43 20.92 6.45
N THR A 118 4.86 21.80 5.55
CA THR A 118 4.03 22.93 5.12
C THR A 118 2.75 22.49 4.39
N LEU A 119 2.80 21.42 3.61
CA LEU A 119 1.62 20.86 2.97
C LEU A 119 0.66 20.28 4.02
N LEU A 120 1.17 19.48 4.95
CA LEU A 120 0.38 18.85 6.01
C LEU A 120 -0.34 19.90 6.87
N ASP A 121 0.36 20.95 7.29
CA ASP A 121 -0.23 22.05 8.08
C ASP A 121 -1.38 22.72 7.31
N LYS A 122 -1.16 23.05 6.02
CA LYS A 122 -2.17 23.68 5.16
C LYS A 122 -3.35 22.77 4.88
N TYR A 123 -3.09 21.48 4.65
CA TYR A 123 -4.13 20.48 4.41
C TYR A 123 -4.99 20.33 5.66
N HIS A 124 -4.36 20.17 6.82
CA HIS A 124 -5.05 20.05 8.11
C HIS A 124 -5.93 21.26 8.42
N ALA A 125 -5.39 22.48 8.25
CA ALA A 125 -6.15 23.70 8.50
C ALA A 125 -7.40 23.84 7.60
N ARG A 126 -7.38 23.26 6.40
CA ARG A 126 -8.46 23.42 5.41
C ARG A 126 -9.43 22.24 5.36
N TYR A 127 -8.94 21.02 5.56
CA TYR A 127 -9.67 19.79 5.31
C TYR A 127 -9.65 18.80 6.49
N GLY A 128 -8.85 19.06 7.53
CA GLY A 128 -8.61 18.11 8.62
C GLY A 128 -7.59 17.03 8.25
N GLU A 129 -7.73 15.84 8.83
CA GLU A 129 -6.81 14.73 8.56
C GLU A 129 -6.75 14.37 7.07
N HIS A 130 -5.54 14.14 6.57
CA HIS A 130 -5.34 13.69 5.20
C HIS A 130 -5.54 12.19 5.08
N GLY A 131 -5.98 11.75 3.90
CA GLY A 131 -5.94 10.33 3.54
C GLY A 131 -4.51 9.88 3.24
N PRO A 132 -4.27 8.57 3.17
CA PRO A 132 -2.95 8.00 2.86
C PRO A 132 -2.42 8.43 1.47
N TYR A 133 -3.32 8.66 0.52
CA TYR A 133 -2.96 9.01 -0.88
C TYR A 133 -3.01 10.51 -1.20
N SER A 134 -3.44 11.37 -0.26
CA SER A 134 -3.63 12.82 -0.52
C SER A 134 -2.34 13.50 -0.99
N ILE A 135 -1.19 13.08 -0.45
CA ILE A 135 0.11 13.70 -0.73
C ILE A 135 0.66 13.28 -2.08
N TYR A 136 0.45 12.00 -2.46
CA TYR A 136 0.74 11.52 -3.81
C TYR A 136 -0.03 12.31 -4.86
N ALA A 137 -1.32 12.55 -4.63
CA ALA A 137 -2.14 13.36 -5.54
C ALA A 137 -1.64 14.81 -5.62
N TYR A 138 -1.21 15.38 -4.49
CA TYR A 138 -0.63 16.73 -4.46
C TYR A 138 0.64 16.83 -5.30
N ASP A 139 1.62 15.96 -5.06
CA ASP A 139 2.88 15.99 -5.81
C ASP A 139 2.66 15.66 -7.29
N ALA A 140 1.82 14.67 -7.61
CA ALA A 140 1.50 14.32 -9.00
C ALA A 140 0.87 15.49 -9.77
N ALA A 141 -0.06 16.22 -9.14
CA ALA A 141 -0.66 17.40 -9.74
C ALA A 141 0.38 18.50 -10.00
N ASN A 142 1.27 18.76 -9.04
CA ASN A 142 2.32 19.78 -9.21
C ASN A 142 3.39 19.38 -10.24
N ILE A 143 3.73 18.09 -10.35
CA ILE A 143 4.61 17.56 -11.39
C ILE A 143 3.97 17.77 -12.76
N LEU A 144 2.68 17.45 -12.91
CA LEU A 144 1.95 17.69 -14.16
C LEU A 144 1.93 19.18 -14.53
N LEU A 145 1.63 20.07 -13.58
CA LEU A 145 1.64 21.52 -13.80
C LEU A 145 3.02 22.04 -14.20
N THR A 146 4.08 21.55 -13.55
CA THR A 146 5.47 21.86 -13.92
C THR A 146 5.76 21.37 -15.34
N GLY A 147 5.39 20.14 -15.69
CA GLY A 147 5.56 19.59 -17.03
C GLY A 147 4.82 20.37 -18.12
N ILE A 148 3.60 20.84 -17.83
CA ILE A 148 2.84 21.71 -18.74
C ILE A 148 3.58 23.03 -18.97
N LYS A 149 4.09 23.63 -17.90
CA LYS A 149 4.86 24.87 -17.98
C LYS A 149 6.14 24.69 -18.79
N ASP A 150 6.90 23.63 -18.52
CA ASP A 150 8.20 23.38 -19.15
C ASP A 150 8.06 22.99 -20.63
N ALA A 151 7.00 22.26 -20.99
CA ALA A 151 6.71 21.94 -22.39
C ALA A 151 6.32 23.19 -23.21
N GLY A 152 5.73 24.21 -22.56
CA GLY A 152 5.29 25.44 -23.21
C GLY A 152 4.13 25.28 -24.21
N VAL A 153 3.58 24.07 -24.34
CA VAL A 153 2.48 23.73 -25.26
C VAL A 153 1.59 22.65 -24.65
N LEU A 154 0.30 22.69 -25.00
CA LEU A 154 -0.69 21.70 -24.56
C LEU A 154 -0.70 20.47 -25.48
N ASP A 155 0.43 19.78 -25.54
CA ASP A 155 0.59 18.51 -26.27
C ASP A 155 1.01 17.40 -25.30
N GLY A 156 0.21 16.35 -25.20
CA GLY A 156 0.41 15.29 -24.20
C GLY A 156 1.76 14.57 -24.31
N LYS A 157 2.29 14.42 -25.53
CA LYS A 157 3.59 13.78 -25.74
C LYS A 157 4.71 14.70 -25.26
N LYS A 158 4.69 15.98 -25.65
CA LYS A 158 5.68 16.98 -25.20
C LYS A 158 5.63 17.20 -23.69
N ILE A 159 4.44 17.22 -23.08
CA ILE A 159 4.28 17.31 -21.63
C ILE A 159 4.89 16.06 -20.95
N SER A 160 4.60 14.87 -21.47
CA SER A 160 5.16 13.62 -20.94
C SER A 160 6.69 13.57 -21.07
N GLU A 161 7.25 14.06 -22.18
CA GLU A 161 8.70 14.21 -22.37
C GLU A 161 9.31 15.21 -21.39
N ALA A 162 8.65 16.35 -21.17
CA ALA A 162 9.08 17.34 -20.16
C ALA A 162 9.10 16.72 -18.76
N ILE A 163 8.00 16.05 -18.35
CA ILE A 163 7.88 15.40 -17.04
C ILE A 163 9.02 14.39 -16.79
N ARG A 164 9.38 13.58 -17.80
CA ARG A 164 10.47 12.58 -17.66
C ARG A 164 11.83 13.21 -17.32
N ASN A 165 12.04 14.48 -17.66
CA ASN A 165 13.30 15.18 -17.39
C ASN A 165 13.26 16.03 -16.11
N ILE A 166 12.12 16.06 -15.40
CA ILE A 166 11.97 16.82 -14.17
C ILE A 166 12.74 16.15 -13.02
N ARG A 167 13.42 16.98 -12.24
CA ARG A 167 13.76 16.70 -10.84
C ARG A 167 12.86 17.56 -9.96
N TYR A 168 11.86 16.94 -9.34
CA TYR A 168 10.86 17.63 -8.54
C TYR A 168 11.16 17.47 -7.04
N GLU A 169 11.26 18.57 -6.31
CA GLU A 169 11.39 18.55 -4.85
C GLU A 169 9.99 18.76 -4.23
N GLY A 170 9.34 17.65 -3.87
CA GLY A 170 7.94 17.60 -3.43
C GLY A 170 7.76 17.27 -1.95
N ALA A 171 6.50 17.06 -1.57
CA ALA A 171 6.15 16.63 -0.21
C ALA A 171 6.60 15.20 0.10
N LEU A 172 6.73 14.34 -0.91
CA LEU A 172 7.33 13.00 -0.78
C LEU A 172 8.87 13.00 -0.92
N GLY A 173 9.49 14.19 -0.93
CA GLY A 173 10.93 14.37 -1.17
C GLY A 173 11.25 14.53 -2.65
N THR A 174 12.47 14.17 -3.05
CA THR A 174 12.91 14.26 -4.45
C THR A 174 12.25 13.17 -5.30
N ILE A 175 11.49 13.58 -6.32
CA ILE A 175 10.87 12.71 -7.32
C ILE A 175 11.57 12.90 -8.67
N GLN A 176 11.96 11.79 -9.27
CA GLN A 176 12.57 11.70 -10.59
C GLN A 176 12.07 10.44 -11.28
N PHE A 177 12.07 10.44 -12.60
CA PHE A 177 11.54 9.34 -13.40
C PHE A 177 12.62 8.62 -14.20
N ASP A 178 12.44 7.32 -14.39
CA ASP A 178 13.24 6.53 -15.31
C ASP A 178 12.76 6.70 -16.77
N LYS A 179 13.38 5.98 -17.71
CA LYS A 179 13.00 6.06 -19.14
C LYS A 179 11.60 5.51 -19.43
N LYS A 180 11.06 4.63 -18.58
CA LYS A 180 9.71 4.07 -18.69
C LYS A 180 8.66 5.03 -18.12
N GLY A 181 9.08 5.94 -17.25
CA GLY A 181 8.20 6.86 -16.52
C GLY A 181 7.91 6.41 -15.09
N ASP A 182 8.64 5.41 -14.59
CA ASP A 182 8.55 4.95 -13.20
C ASP A 182 9.39 5.85 -12.30
N VAL A 183 8.99 6.02 -11.04
CA VAL A 183 9.82 6.74 -10.06
C VAL A 183 11.14 6.02 -9.83
N LEU A 184 12.27 6.75 -9.87
CA LEU A 184 13.62 6.15 -9.75
C LEU A 184 13.86 5.46 -8.40
N LYS A 185 13.22 5.95 -7.34
CA LYS A 185 13.29 5.38 -6.00
C LYS A 185 11.87 5.26 -5.47
N ALA A 186 11.41 4.03 -5.28
CA ALA A 186 10.16 3.75 -4.60
C ALA A 186 10.48 3.58 -3.10
N PRO A 187 10.08 4.53 -2.23
CA PRO A 187 10.48 4.50 -0.83
C PRO A 187 9.52 3.62 -0.02
N TYR A 188 9.35 2.34 -0.38
CA TYR A 188 8.47 1.47 0.40
C TYR A 188 9.18 0.96 1.66
N ILE A 189 8.46 1.03 2.78
CA ILE A 189 8.82 0.46 4.07
C ILE A 189 7.72 -0.50 4.52
N VAL A 190 8.03 -1.33 5.51
CA VAL A 190 7.04 -2.18 6.18
C VAL A 190 6.46 -1.42 7.37
N TRP A 191 5.14 -1.44 7.45
CA TRP A 191 4.34 -0.98 8.57
C TRP A 191 3.78 -2.16 9.33
N THR A 192 3.48 -1.96 10.61
CA THR A 192 2.70 -2.90 11.43
C THR A 192 1.62 -2.15 12.19
N ILE A 193 0.60 -2.87 12.64
CA ILE A 193 -0.40 -2.31 13.54
C ILE A 193 0.01 -2.63 14.97
N LYS A 194 0.21 -1.57 15.74
CA LYS A 194 0.55 -1.64 17.16
C LYS A 194 -0.34 -0.70 17.96
N ASP A 195 -0.90 -1.20 19.05
CA ASP A 195 -1.84 -0.47 19.92
C ASP A 195 -3.06 0.06 19.14
N GLY A 196 -3.43 -0.62 18.06
CA GLY A 196 -4.49 -0.24 17.12
C GLY A 196 -4.21 0.99 16.27
N GLU A 197 -2.95 1.30 16.02
CA GLU A 197 -2.51 2.34 15.09
C GLU A 197 -1.48 1.77 14.12
N PHE A 198 -1.43 2.30 12.90
CA PHE A 198 -0.33 2.01 11.98
C PHE A 198 0.96 2.65 12.50
N LYS A 199 2.03 1.86 12.56
CA LYS A 199 3.38 2.28 12.92
C LYS A 199 4.38 1.77 11.89
N GLU A 200 5.33 2.63 11.51
CA GLU A 200 6.49 2.18 10.74
C GLU A 200 7.21 1.07 11.53
N HIS A 201 7.57 -0.01 10.86
CA HIS A 201 8.15 -1.20 11.49
C HIS A 201 9.57 -1.47 11.03
N TRP A 202 9.81 -1.43 9.73
CA TRP A 202 11.12 -1.74 9.14
C TRP A 202 11.26 -1.05 7.79
N ALA A 203 12.47 -0.57 7.48
CA ALA A 203 12.83 -0.03 6.18
C ALA A 203 14.03 -0.82 5.62
N PRO A 204 14.05 -1.11 4.31
CA PRO A 204 15.24 -1.69 3.69
C PRO A 204 16.44 -0.75 3.85
N GLU A 205 17.61 -1.32 4.14
CA GLU A 205 18.86 -0.57 4.15
C GLU A 205 19.12 0.00 2.74
N LYS A 206 19.58 1.27 2.69
CA LYS A 206 19.75 2.06 1.46
C LYS A 206 20.93 1.62 0.61
#